data_AF-A0A7S0ZZ26-F1
#
_entry.id   AF-A0A7S0ZZ26-F1
#
_cell.length_a   1.000
_cell.length_b   1.000
_cell.length_c   1.000
_cell.angle_alpha   90.00
_cell.angle_beta   90.00
_cell.angle_gamma   90.00
#
_symmetry.space_group_name_H-M   'P 1'
#
loop_
_entity.id
_entity.type
_entity.pdbx_description
1 polymer ?
#
loop_
_entity_poly.entity_id
_entity_poly.type
_entity_poly.pdbx_seq_one_letter_code
_entity_poly.pdbx_strand_id
1 'polypeptide(L)'
;EITVHLRHGDRQLYGPAGVSLDASGNYLIAETNGNTVKRCPPSDQPCIVVAGNGHANFSLNQPRVVVLDDNGDYLISEHGGHRVQRCPAAVPNGNCETV
;
A
#
# COMPACT_ATOMS: atom_id res chain seq x y z
N GLU A 1 18.97 -18.87 24.17
CA GLU A 1 18.05 -19.00 23.01
C GLU A 1 18.50 -18.03 21.93
N ILE A 2 18.75 -18.49 20.72
CA ILE A 2 19.23 -17.65 19.60
C ILE A 2 18.03 -17.44 18.68
N THR A 3 17.33 -16.31 18.84
CA THR A 3 16.29 -15.91 17.89
C THR A 3 16.97 -15.25 16.68
N VAL A 4 17.30 -16.08 15.69
CA VAL A 4 17.75 -15.64 14.38
C VAL A 4 16.60 -14.86 13.72
N HIS A 5 16.60 -13.52 13.78
CA HIS A 5 15.69 -12.66 13.02
C HIS A 5 16.15 -12.59 11.55
N LEU A 6 16.11 -13.71 10.83
CA LEU A 6 16.28 -13.70 9.37
C LEU A 6 14.93 -13.47 8.70
N ARG A 7 14.42 -12.23 8.74
CA ARG A 7 13.46 -11.68 7.74
C ARG A 7 13.60 -10.16 7.63
N HIS A 8 14.75 -9.69 7.13
CA HIS A 8 14.96 -8.26 6.84
C HIS A 8 14.22 -7.75 5.57
N GLY A 9 13.49 -8.62 4.84
CA GLY A 9 12.81 -8.26 3.58
C GLY A 9 11.36 -7.81 3.71
N ASP A 10 10.60 -8.35 4.66
CA ASP A 10 9.12 -8.25 4.64
C ASP A 10 8.59 -6.92 5.20
N ARG A 11 9.44 -6.14 5.86
CA ARG A 11 9.13 -4.80 6.39
C ARG A 11 10.00 -3.70 5.77
N GLN A 12 10.83 -4.05 4.77
CA GLN A 12 11.61 -3.05 4.05
C GLN A 12 10.68 -2.17 3.21
N LEU A 13 10.87 -0.86 3.30
CA LEU A 13 10.10 0.13 2.55
C LEU A 13 10.96 0.76 1.46
N TYR A 14 10.36 1.08 0.32
CA TYR A 14 11.06 1.73 -0.79
C TYR A 14 10.48 3.11 -1.13
N GLY A 15 11.15 4.14 -0.62
CA GLY A 15 10.70 5.54 -0.75
C GLY A 15 9.31 5.79 -0.15
N PRO A 16 9.06 5.48 1.13
CA PRO A 16 7.77 5.76 1.76
C PRO A 16 7.53 7.27 1.80
N ALA A 17 6.36 7.72 1.32
CA ALA A 17 6.01 9.15 1.28
C ALA A 17 4.81 9.53 2.15
N GLY A 18 3.95 8.58 2.48
CA GLY A 18 2.76 8.83 3.27
C GLY A 18 2.29 7.57 4.01
N VAL A 19 1.65 7.80 5.15
CA VAL A 19 1.08 6.75 6.01
C VAL A 19 -0.31 7.15 6.50
N SER A 20 -1.21 6.18 6.57
CA SER A 20 -2.51 6.27 7.24
C SER A 20 -2.80 4.98 8.02
N LEU A 21 -3.92 4.95 8.74
CA LEU A 21 -4.37 3.77 9.50
C LEU A 21 -5.66 3.23 8.90
N ASP A 22 -5.80 1.91 8.86
CA ASP A 22 -7.10 1.27 8.67
C ASP A 22 -7.88 1.16 9.99
N ALA A 23 -9.15 0.73 9.91
CA ALA A 23 -10.02 0.59 11.08
C ALA A 23 -9.52 -0.45 12.12
N SER A 24 -8.60 -1.35 11.72
CA SER A 24 -7.96 -2.32 12.61
C SER A 24 -6.63 -1.82 13.17
N GLY A 25 -6.23 -0.58 12.85
CA GLY A 25 -4.97 0.02 13.29
C GLY A 25 -3.74 -0.49 12.52
N ASN A 26 -3.92 -1.13 11.36
CA ASN A 26 -2.79 -1.44 10.50
C ASN A 26 -2.31 -0.17 9.77
N TYR A 27 -1.01 -0.06 9.55
CA TYR A 27 -0.41 1.02 8.78
C TYR A 27 -0.60 0.77 7.29
N LEU A 28 -1.19 1.73 6.59
CA LEU A 28 -1.20 1.78 5.13
C LEU A 28 -0.12 2.75 4.68
N ILE A 29 0.86 2.25 3.93
CA ILE A 29 2.07 2.99 3.57
C ILE A 29 2.16 3.11 2.06
N ALA A 30 2.17 4.34 1.54
CA ALA A 30 2.44 4.62 0.13
C ALA A 30 3.95 4.67 -0.13
N GLU A 31 4.45 3.75 -0.94
CA GLU A 31 5.84 3.64 -1.36
C GLU A 31 6.02 4.28 -2.74
N THR A 32 6.50 5.52 -2.78
CA THR A 32 6.69 6.29 -4.01
C THR A 32 7.66 5.62 -4.96
N ASN A 33 8.79 5.09 -4.47
CA ASN A 33 9.77 4.43 -5.32
C ASN A 33 9.40 2.97 -5.61
N GLY A 34 8.64 2.34 -4.72
CA GLY A 34 8.07 0.99 -4.91
C GLY A 34 6.90 0.96 -5.87
N ASN A 35 6.28 2.10 -6.17
CA ASN A 35 4.99 2.18 -6.87
C ASN A 35 3.91 1.30 -6.21
N THR A 36 3.97 1.17 -4.89
CA THR A 36 3.13 0.24 -4.12
C THR A 36 2.44 0.94 -2.96
N VAL A 37 1.35 0.33 -2.48
CA VAL A 37 0.83 0.54 -1.14
C VAL A 37 0.99 -0.75 -0.36
N LYS A 38 1.59 -0.65 0.82
CA LYS A 38 1.71 -1.77 1.77
C LYS A 38 0.76 -1.60 2.94
N ARG A 39 0.19 -2.71 3.41
CA ARG A 39 -0.49 -2.82 4.70
C ARG A 39 0.43 -3.56 5.68
N CYS A 40 0.77 -2.91 6.78
CA CYS A 40 1.65 -3.44 7.80
C CYS A 40 0.90 -3.52 9.14
N PRO A 41 0.81 -4.69 9.78
CA PRO A 41 0.23 -4.78 11.12
C PRO A 41 1.11 -4.09 12.18
N PRO A 42 0.54 -3.66 13.32
CA PRO A 42 1.29 -3.05 14.42
C PRO A 42 2.26 -4.03 15.10
N SER A 43 1.96 -5.32 15.06
CA SER A 43 2.87 -6.40 15.48
C SER A 43 4.07 -6.57 14.53
N ASP A 44 5.08 -7.35 14.92
CA ASP A 44 6.25 -7.68 14.07
C ASP A 44 5.96 -8.62 12.88
N GLN A 45 4.69 -8.84 12.55
CA GLN A 45 4.29 -9.60 11.37
C GLN A 45 4.67 -8.88 10.06
N PRO A 46 4.86 -9.62 8.95
CA PRO A 46 5.14 -9.09 7.62
C PRO A 46 4.15 -8.04 7.12
N CYS A 47 4.65 -7.07 6.34
CA CYS A 47 3.78 -6.22 5.52
C CYS A 47 3.37 -6.96 4.25
N ILE A 48 2.19 -6.63 3.72
CA ILE A 48 1.72 -7.13 2.42
C ILE A 48 1.48 -5.98 1.45
N VAL A 49 1.72 -6.18 0.16
CA VAL A 49 1.33 -5.23 -0.88
C VAL A 49 -0.16 -5.37 -1.12
N VAL A 50 -0.89 -4.26 -0.97
CA VAL A 50 -2.35 -4.19 -1.17
C VAL A 50 -2.75 -3.41 -2.42
N ALA A 51 -1.86 -2.58 -2.97
CA ALA A 51 -2.02 -1.96 -4.28
C ALA A 51 -0.65 -1.71 -4.96
N GLY A 52 -0.60 -1.55 -6.28
CA GLY A 52 0.64 -1.20 -6.98
C GLY A 52 1.57 -2.35 -7.38
N ASN A 53 1.12 -3.60 -7.31
CA ASN A 53 1.96 -4.78 -7.57
C ASN A 53 2.34 -5.01 -9.05
N GLY A 54 2.09 -4.05 -9.94
CA GLY A 54 2.49 -4.12 -11.36
C GLY A 54 1.59 -4.98 -12.25
N HIS A 55 0.52 -5.59 -11.72
CA HIS A 55 -0.55 -6.11 -12.58
C HIS A 55 -1.24 -4.95 -13.30
N ALA A 56 -1.57 -5.10 -14.59
CA ALA A 56 -1.85 -3.98 -15.50
C ALA A 56 -2.78 -2.89 -14.91
N ASN A 57 -3.93 -3.29 -14.35
CA ASN A 57 -4.90 -2.36 -13.79
C ASN A 57 -4.70 -2.05 -12.30
N PHE A 58 -3.61 -2.55 -11.72
CA PHE A 58 -3.10 -2.26 -10.37
C PHE A 58 -1.85 -1.39 -10.40
N SER A 59 -1.40 -0.94 -11.57
CA SER A 59 -0.20 -0.13 -11.68
C SER A 59 -0.41 1.23 -11.03
N LEU A 60 0.47 1.57 -10.08
CA LEU A 60 0.60 2.91 -9.54
C LEU A 60 1.87 3.56 -10.08
N ASN A 61 1.92 4.88 -10.02
CA ASN A 61 3.03 5.70 -10.49
C ASN A 61 3.29 6.82 -9.48
N GLN A 62 4.34 6.62 -8.67
CA GLN A 62 4.75 7.51 -7.59
C GLN A 62 3.60 7.86 -6.63
N PRO A 63 2.98 6.86 -5.95
CA PRO A 63 1.95 7.13 -4.95
C PRO A 63 2.55 7.93 -3.79
N ARG A 64 1.83 8.94 -3.30
CA ARG A 64 2.27 9.81 -2.19
C ARG A 64 1.54 9.53 -0.88
N VAL A 65 0.22 9.40 -0.93
CA VAL A 65 -0.63 9.20 0.24
C VAL A 65 -1.70 8.17 -0.13
N VAL A 66 -2.11 7.38 0.86
CA VAL A 66 -3.25 6.47 0.79
C VAL A 66 -4.20 6.78 1.94
N VAL A 67 -5.49 6.79 1.68
CA VAL A 67 -6.58 6.81 2.67
C VAL A 67 -7.62 5.76 2.30
N LEU A 68 -8.58 5.51 3.20
CA LEU A 68 -9.73 4.65 2.92
C LEU A 68 -10.97 5.51 2.67
N ASP A 69 -11.81 5.11 1.72
CA ASP A 69 -13.15 5.67 1.56
C ASP A 69 -14.17 4.97 2.49
N ASP A 70 -15.45 5.38 2.41
CA ASP A 70 -16.52 4.82 3.23
C ASP A 70 -16.80 3.33 2.96
N ASN A 71 -16.39 2.80 1.80
CA ASN A 71 -16.48 1.38 1.45
C ASN A 71 -15.24 0.59 1.91
N GLY A 72 -14.22 1.27 2.42
CA GLY A 72 -12.93 0.68 2.77
C GLY A 72 -11.99 0.47 1.57
N ASP A 73 -12.27 1.09 0.43
CA ASP A 73 -11.38 1.05 -0.74
C ASP A 73 -10.22 2.04 -0.58
N TYR A 74 -9.09 1.74 -1.19
CA TYR A 74 -7.90 2.59 -1.10
C TYR A 74 -8.02 3.77 -2.07
N LEU A 75 -8.04 4.99 -1.53
CA LEU A 75 -7.88 6.23 -2.30
C LEU A 75 -6.42 6.66 -2.25
N ILE A 76 -5.77 6.71 -3.42
CA ILE A 76 -4.32 6.87 -3.54
C ILE A 76 -4.03 8.06 -4.44
N SER A 77 -3.32 9.06 -3.91
CA SER A 77 -2.85 10.19 -4.72
C SER A 77 -1.54 9.81 -5.43
N GLU A 78 -1.51 9.86 -6.76
CA GLU A 78 -0.32 9.58 -7.57
C GLU A 78 0.33 10.85 -8.09
N HIS A 79 1.59 11.06 -7.74
CA HIS A 79 2.36 12.21 -8.21
C HIS A 79 2.81 12.08 -9.67
N GLY A 80 3.38 10.93 -10.01
CA GLY A 80 3.87 10.65 -11.37
C GLY A 80 2.74 10.25 -12.30
N GLY A 81 1.68 9.65 -11.75
CA GLY A 81 0.46 9.31 -12.48
C GLY A 81 -0.48 10.50 -12.74
N HIS A 82 -0.23 11.65 -12.10
CA HIS A 82 -1.05 12.88 -12.19
C HIS A 82 -2.55 12.64 -11.97
N ARG A 83 -2.90 11.72 -11.07
CA ARG A 83 -4.28 11.31 -10.83
C ARG A 83 -4.48 10.84 -9.39
N VAL A 84 -5.74 10.65 -9.02
CA VAL A 84 -6.11 9.92 -7.81
C VAL A 84 -6.76 8.62 -8.26
N GLN A 85 -6.35 7.50 -7.67
CA GLN A 85 -6.93 6.19 -7.95
C GLN A 85 -7.76 5.71 -6.76
N ARG A 86 -8.91 5.11 -7.04
CA ARG A 86 -9.62 4.24 -6.11
C ARG A 86 -9.31 2.79 -6.47
N CYS A 87 -8.76 2.03 -5.53
CA CYS A 87 -8.45 0.61 -5.69
C CYS A 87 -9.31 -0.23 -4.72
N PRO A 88 -10.12 -1.18 -5.23
CA PRO A 88 -10.88 -2.12 -4.43
C PRO A 88 -10.03 -2.84 -3.36
N ALA A 89 -10.40 -2.71 -2.09
CA ALA A 89 -9.70 -3.43 -1.01
C ALA A 89 -10.25 -4.86 -0.82
N ALA A 90 -11.56 -5.03 -1.09
CA ALA A 90 -12.25 -6.31 -0.94
C ALA A 90 -11.96 -7.31 -2.07
N VAL A 91 -11.43 -6.83 -3.21
CA VAL A 91 -11.15 -7.66 -4.39
C VAL A 91 -9.64 -7.69 -4.61
N PRO A 92 -8.95 -8.78 -4.23
CA PRO A 92 -7.53 -8.92 -4.52
C PRO A 92 -7.27 -8.74 -6.02
N ASN A 93 -6.39 -7.81 -6.38
CA ASN A 93 -6.10 -7.47 -7.78
C ASN A 93 -7.32 -6.94 -8.58
N GLY A 94 -8.41 -6.47 -7.95
CA GLY A 94 -9.55 -5.82 -8.62
C GLY A 94 -9.28 -4.38 -9.10
N ASN A 95 -9.34 -4.14 -10.41
CA ASN A 95 -8.86 -2.92 -11.09
C ASN A 95 -9.05 -1.60 -10.32
N CYS A 96 -7.99 -0.80 -10.24
CA CYS A 96 -8.10 0.57 -9.79
C CYS A 96 -8.72 1.45 -10.88
N GLU A 97 -9.55 2.41 -10.49
CA GLU A 97 -10.11 3.42 -11.37
C GLU A 97 -9.68 4.83 -10.95
N THR A 98 -9.61 5.73 -11.93
CA THR A 98 -9.36 7.15 -11.65
C THR A 98 -10.62 7.80 -11.12
N VAL A 99 -10.50 8.55 -10.03
CA VAL A 99 -11.60 9.33 -9.43
C VAL A 99 -11.52 10.80 -9.79
#